data_AF-A0A973RM46-F1
#
_entry.id   AF-A0A973RM46-F1
#
_cell.length_a   1.000
_cell.length_b   1.000
_cell.length_c   1.000
_cell.angle_alpha   90.00
_cell.angle_beta   90.00
_cell.angle_gamma   90.00
#
_symmetry.space_group_name_H-M   'P 1'
#
loop_
_entity.id
_entity.type
_entity.pdbx_description
1 polymer ?
#
loop_
_entity_poly.entity_id
_entity_poly.type
_entity_poly.pdbx_seq_one_letter_code
_entity_poly.pdbx_strand_id
1 'polypeptide(L)'
;GAMVILDACVRLLPGVMGAASSGEEESFDEGLLEYPHYTRPVTWEGRTIPEVLRSGDHAKIAAWRHERAVEDTRLWRPDLIERHGGASQAPPSGARRRDTKARVK
;
A
#
# COMPACT_ATOMS: atom_id res chain seq x y z
N GLY A 1 -14.24 -11.66 -17.74
CA GLY A 1 -12.91 -12.28 -17.64
C GLY A 1 -11.86 -11.45 -18.34
N ALA A 2 -11.81 -11.47 -19.67
CA ALA A 2 -10.75 -10.82 -20.46
C ALA A 2 -10.51 -9.33 -20.11
N MET A 3 -11.57 -8.53 -19.95
CA MET A 3 -11.43 -7.11 -19.61
C MET A 3 -10.73 -6.87 -18.25
N VAL A 4 -11.01 -7.72 -17.25
CA VAL A 4 -10.39 -7.61 -15.91
C VAL A 4 -8.89 -7.89 -15.97
N ILE A 5 -8.50 -8.91 -16.76
CA ILE A 5 -7.09 -9.24 -16.95
C ILE A 5 -6.38 -8.11 -17.71
N LEU A 6 -7.00 -7.60 -18.78
CA LEU A 6 -6.44 -6.49 -19.56
C LEU A 6 -6.23 -5.25 -18.67
N ASP A 7 -7.22 -4.87 -17.86
CA ASP A 7 -7.11 -3.73 -16.95
C ASP A 7 -5.95 -3.88 -15.95
N ALA A 8 -5.84 -5.04 -15.30
CA ALA A 8 -4.77 -5.32 -14.34
C ALA A 8 -3.38 -5.28 -14.99
N CYS A 9 -3.23 -5.84 -16.20
CA CYS A 9 -1.95 -5.83 -16.92
C CYS A 9 -1.56 -4.44 -17.43
N VAL A 10 -2.53 -3.67 -17.96
CA VAL A 10 -2.27 -2.35 -18.55
C VAL A 10 -1.80 -1.34 -17.49
N ARG A 11 -2.29 -1.45 -16.24
CA ARG A 11 -1.84 -0.61 -15.12
C ARG A 11 -0.35 -0.74 -14.80
N LEU A 12 0.27 -1.87 -15.13
CA LEU A 12 1.71 -2.08 -14.92
C LEU A 12 2.59 -1.47 -16.01
N LEU A 13 2.01 -0.95 -17.10
CA LEU A 13 2.78 -0.37 -18.20
C LEU A 13 3.30 1.03 -17.83
N PRO A 14 4.58 1.33 -18.14
CA PRO A 14 5.15 2.65 -17.89
C PRO A 14 4.34 3.77 -18.55
N GLY A 15 4.05 4.83 -17.78
CA GLY A 15 3.32 6.01 -18.24
C GLY A 15 1.79 5.92 -18.12
N VAL A 16 1.23 4.80 -17.68
CA VAL A 16 -0.22 4.64 -17.49
C VAL A 16 -0.68 5.22 -16.14
N MET A 17 -0.01 4.89 -15.02
CA MET A 17 -0.46 5.28 -13.66
C MET A 17 0.13 6.62 -13.14
N GLY A 18 0.54 7.50 -14.04
CA GLY A 18 1.14 8.78 -13.66
C GLY A 18 2.50 8.60 -12.98
N ALA A 19 2.61 8.95 -11.70
CA ALA A 19 3.84 8.78 -10.94
C ALA A 19 4.20 7.28 -10.77
N ALA A 20 5.49 6.94 -10.86
CA ALA A 20 5.94 5.55 -10.71
C ALA A 20 5.64 4.99 -9.31
N SER A 21 5.60 5.85 -8.29
CA SER A 21 5.29 5.47 -6.91
C SER A 21 3.82 5.12 -6.68
N SER A 22 2.92 5.44 -7.62
CA SER A 22 1.48 5.18 -7.45
C SER A 22 1.15 3.70 -7.30
N GLY A 23 1.97 2.80 -7.85
CA GLY A 23 1.78 1.35 -7.74
C GLY A 23 2.56 0.70 -6.60
N GLU A 24 3.31 1.46 -5.80
CA GLU A 24 4.13 0.93 -4.69
C GLU A 24 3.32 0.80 -3.39
N GLU A 25 2.18 1.47 -3.27
CA GLU A 25 1.27 1.37 -2.12
C GLU A 25 -0.10 0.88 -2.61
N GLU A 26 -0.24 -0.42 -2.88
CA GLU A 26 -1.52 -1.05 -3.25
C GLU A 26 -1.83 -2.28 -2.39
N SER A 27 -3.11 -2.64 -2.32
CA SER A 27 -3.52 -3.93 -1.75
C SER A 27 -2.77 -5.09 -2.42
N PHE A 28 -2.39 -6.08 -1.62
CA PHE A 28 -1.70 -7.31 -2.03
C PHE A 28 -0.24 -7.16 -2.46
N ASP A 29 0.33 -5.96 -2.44
CA ASP A 29 1.74 -5.77 -2.80
C ASP A 29 2.66 -6.46 -1.78
N GLU A 30 2.45 -6.24 -0.47
CA GLU A 30 3.20 -6.93 0.60
C GLU A 30 2.43 -8.11 1.24
N GLY A 31 1.41 -8.63 0.54
CA GLY A 31 0.51 -9.64 1.11
C GLY A 31 -0.44 -9.12 2.19
N LEU A 32 -0.60 -7.80 2.28
CA LEU A 32 -1.57 -7.13 3.16
C LEU A 32 -2.67 -6.44 2.35
N LEU A 33 -3.83 -6.26 2.98
CA LEU A 33 -4.84 -5.31 2.52
C LEU A 33 -4.33 -3.87 2.71
N GLU A 34 -4.83 -2.97 1.88
CA GLU A 34 -4.53 -1.55 2.00
C GLU A 34 -5.21 -0.93 3.22
N TYR A 35 -4.55 0.08 3.80
CA TYR A 35 -5.04 0.80 4.98
C TYR A 35 -6.25 1.70 4.64
N PRO A 36 -7.07 2.07 5.64
CA PRO A 36 -8.20 2.96 5.41
C PRO A 36 -7.75 4.36 5.02
N HIS A 37 -8.34 4.88 3.95
CA HIS A 37 -8.09 6.22 3.42
C HIS A 37 -9.10 7.23 3.93
N TYR A 38 -8.60 8.44 4.19
CA TYR A 38 -9.41 9.56 4.67
C TYR A 38 -9.18 10.76 3.77
N THR A 39 -10.25 11.52 3.53
CA THR A 39 -10.20 12.79 2.81
C THR A 39 -11.11 13.79 3.51
N ARG A 40 -11.11 15.03 3.04
CA ARG A 40 -11.95 16.10 3.58
C ARG A 40 -13.44 15.74 3.44
N PRO A 41 -14.30 16.17 4.38
CA PRO A 41 -14.02 17.01 5.56
C PRO A 41 -13.41 16.24 6.74
N VAL A 42 -12.80 16.96 7.70
CA VAL A 42 -12.14 16.37 8.88
C VAL A 42 -13.07 15.57 9.78
N THR A 43 -14.33 16.00 9.87
CA THR A 43 -15.38 15.29 10.59
C THR A 43 -16.55 15.10 9.65
N TRP A 44 -17.03 13.86 9.56
CA TRP A 44 -18.16 13.48 8.72
C TRP A 44 -19.05 12.52 9.51
N GLU A 45 -20.34 12.83 9.64
CA GLU A 45 -21.32 12.05 10.42
C GLU A 45 -20.85 11.71 11.86
N GLY A 46 -20.18 12.66 12.52
CA GLY A 46 -19.64 12.46 13.88
C GLY A 46 -18.37 11.61 13.97
N ARG A 47 -17.83 11.13 12.85
CA ARG A 47 -16.55 10.42 12.76
C ARG A 47 -15.45 11.39 12.35
N THR A 48 -14.34 11.39 13.08
CA THR A 48 -13.23 12.32 12.85
C THR A 48 -12.01 11.56 12.31
N ILE A 49 -11.31 12.16 11.34
CA ILE A 49 -10.05 11.62 10.82
C ILE A 49 -9.07 11.43 11.98
N PRO A 50 -8.41 10.24 12.11
CA PRO A 50 -7.42 9.98 13.14
C PRO A 50 -6.37 11.10 13.25
N GLU A 51 -6.08 11.55 14.47
CA GLU A 51 -5.18 12.68 14.70
C GLU A 51 -3.77 12.46 14.12
N VAL A 52 -3.28 11.22 14.16
CA VAL A 52 -2.00 10.83 13.56
C VAL A 52 -1.91 11.19 12.07
N LEU A 53 -3.01 11.04 11.32
CA LEU A 53 -3.09 11.40 9.90
C LEU A 53 -3.10 12.92 9.65
N ARG A 54 -3.29 13.71 10.71
CA ARG A 54 -3.28 15.17 10.66
C ARG A 54 -2.02 15.79 11.29
N SER A 55 -1.12 14.95 11.80
CA SER A 55 0.07 15.41 12.55
C SER A 55 1.20 15.95 11.66
N GLY A 56 1.20 15.61 10.36
CA GLY A 56 2.31 15.90 9.45
C GLY A 56 3.57 15.04 9.69
N ASP A 57 3.55 14.17 10.70
CA ASP A 57 4.65 13.25 11.00
C ASP A 57 4.57 12.02 10.08
N HIS A 58 5.32 12.05 8.99
CA HIS A 58 5.33 10.99 7.99
C HIS A 58 5.71 9.62 8.57
N ALA A 59 6.57 9.56 9.59
CA ALA A 59 6.97 8.30 10.21
C ALA A 59 5.82 7.70 11.03
N LYS A 60 5.11 8.51 11.82
CA LYS A 60 3.93 8.07 12.56
C LYS A 60 2.78 7.68 11.64
N ILE A 61 2.59 8.41 10.53
CA ILE A 61 1.58 8.09 9.52
C ILE A 61 1.88 6.73 8.88
N ALA A 62 3.14 6.49 8.47
CA ALA A 62 3.53 5.22 7.88
C ALA A 62 3.35 4.05 8.85
N ALA A 63 3.75 4.20 10.12
CA ALA A 63 3.55 3.19 11.15
C ALA A 63 2.06 2.87 11.36
N TRP A 64 1.23 3.92 11.50
CA TRP A 64 -0.21 3.74 11.67
C TRP A 64 -0.89 3.06 10.47
N ARG A 65 -0.48 3.43 9.24
CA ARG A 65 -0.98 2.80 8.02
C ARG A 65 -0.65 1.31 7.99
N HIS A 66 0.59 0.95 8.30
CA HIS A 66 1.00 -0.45 8.36
C HIS A 66 0.23 -1.24 9.44
N GLU A 67 0.08 -0.67 10.64
CA GLU A 67 -0.70 -1.30 11.71
C GLU A 67 -2.16 -1.57 11.31
N ARG A 68 -2.81 -0.61 10.64
CA ARG A 68 -4.18 -0.77 10.15
C ARG A 68 -4.29 -1.79 9.02
N ALA A 69 -3.35 -1.77 8.07
CA ALA A 69 -3.26 -2.78 7.01
C ALA A 69 -3.18 -4.20 7.61
N VAL A 70 -2.33 -4.40 8.63
CA VAL A 70 -2.20 -5.69 9.33
C VAL A 70 -3.47 -6.07 10.07
N GLU A 71 -4.10 -5.14 10.80
CA GLU A 71 -5.35 -5.37 11.54
C GLU A 71 -6.48 -5.78 10.59
N ASP A 72 -6.70 -5.03 9.51
CA ASP A 72 -7.73 -5.31 8.52
C ASP A 72 -7.46 -6.64 7.81
N THR A 73 -6.20 -6.93 7.48
CA THR A 73 -5.84 -8.23 6.89
C THR A 73 -6.16 -9.37 7.85
N ARG A 74 -5.83 -9.26 9.14
CA ARG A 74 -6.15 -10.30 10.13
C ARG A 74 -7.65 -10.52 10.27
N LEU A 75 -8.44 -9.44 10.23
CA LEU A 75 -9.87 -9.49 10.42
C LEU A 75 -10.60 -10.07 9.19
N TRP A 76 -10.22 -9.64 7.99
CA TRP A 76 -10.98 -9.90 6.77
C TRP A 76 -10.35 -10.96 5.86
N ARG A 77 -9.02 -11.10 5.87
CA ARG A 77 -8.25 -11.99 4.98
C ARG A 77 -7.08 -12.67 5.72
N PRO A 78 -7.35 -13.42 6.81
CA PRO A 78 -6.30 -14.10 7.57
C PRO A 78 -5.46 -15.05 6.71
N ASP A 79 -6.04 -15.58 5.62
CA ASP A 79 -5.36 -16.44 4.65
C ASP A 79 -4.14 -15.77 3.97
N LEU A 80 -4.15 -14.44 3.81
CA LEU A 80 -3.02 -13.72 3.22
C LEU A 80 -1.79 -13.73 4.15
N ILE A 81 -2.01 -13.65 5.46
CA ILE A 81 -0.94 -13.66 6.46
C ILE A 81 -0.29 -15.04 6.52
N GLU A 82 -1.10 -16.10 6.47
CA GLU A 82 -0.63 -17.49 6.44
C GLU A 82 0.22 -17.78 5.20
N ARG A 83 -0.22 -17.30 4.03
CA ARG A 83 0.46 -17.54 2.74
C ARG A 83 1.78 -16.78 2.61
N HIS A 84 1.88 -15.59 3.17
CA HIS A 84 3.07 -14.74 3.06
C HIS A 84 4.05 -14.88 4.24
N GLY A 85 3.75 -15.74 5.22
CA GLY A 85 4.64 -16.01 6.35
C GLY A 85 4.77 -14.84 7.34
N GLY A 86 3.77 -13.96 7.37
CA GLY A 86 3.81 -12.66 8.05
C GLY A 86 4.17 -11.50 7.11
N ALA A 87 3.94 -10.26 7.55
CA ALA A 87 4.01 -9.00 6.78
C ALA A 87 5.43 -8.62 6.30
N SER A 88 6.18 -9.51 5.66
CA SER A 88 7.59 -9.32 5.32
C SER A 88 8.01 -9.95 3.98
N GLN A 89 7.11 -10.05 3.01
CA GLN A 89 7.46 -10.48 1.65
C GLN A 89 7.51 -9.28 0.69
N ALA A 90 8.54 -9.27 -0.16
CA ALA A 90 8.74 -8.27 -1.19
C ALA A 90 7.67 -8.35 -2.28
N PRO A 91 7.36 -7.21 -2.94
CA PRO A 91 6.21 -7.13 -3.81
C PRO A 91 6.26 -7.98 -5.08
N PRO A 92 5.10 -8.53 -5.53
CA PRO A 92 5.00 -9.36 -6.73
C PRO A 92 5.29 -8.57 -8.01
N SER A 93 5.26 -7.22 -7.96
CA SER A 93 5.60 -6.37 -9.10
C SER A 93 7.06 -6.50 -9.56
N GLY A 94 7.94 -7.14 -8.77
CA GLY A 94 9.33 -7.31 -9.14
C GLY A 94 10.09 -5.99 -9.33
N ALA A 95 9.52 -4.88 -8.84
CA ALA A 95 10.14 -3.56 -8.82
C ALA A 95 11.32 -3.59 -7.85
N ARG A 96 12.45 -4.13 -8.31
CA ARG A 96 13.73 -4.06 -7.59
C ARG A 96 14.00 -2.59 -7.28
N ARG A 97 14.07 -2.24 -5.99
CA ARG A 97 14.76 -1.03 -5.53
C ARG A 97 16.10 -0.99 -6.25
N ARG A 98 16.28 -0.04 -7.18
CA ARG A 98 17.59 0.26 -7.72
C ARG A 98 18.39 0.85 -6.58
N ASP A 99 19.22 0.04 -5.96
CA ASP A 99 20.23 0.47 -4.99
C ASP A 99 21.11 1.53 -5.66
N THR A 100 20.81 2.81 -5.43
CA THR A 100 21.69 3.93 -5.78
C THR A 100 22.76 4.09 -4.72
N LYS A 101 23.60 3.06 -4.54
CA LYS A 101 24.93 3.22 -3.94
C LYS A 101 25.92 2.22 -4.55
N ALA A 102 26.89 2.77 -5.29
CA ALA A 102 28.28 2.30 -5.47
C ALA A 102 28.73 2.22 -6.94
N ARG A 103 29.13 3.36 -7.50
CA ARG A 103 30.43 3.50 -8.20
C ARG A 103 30.70 4.99 -8.44
N VAL A 104 31.11 5.67 -7.38
CA VAL A 104 32.16 6.68 -7.54
C VAL A 104 33.44 5.86 -7.55
N LYS A 105 34.11 5.86 -8.70
CA LYS A 105 35.50 5.47 -8.83
C LYS A 105 36.29 6.76 -8.91
#